data_AF-A0A820SGW9-F1
#
_entry.id   AF-A0A820SGW9-F1
#
_cell.length_a   1.000
_cell.length_b   1.000
_cell.length_c   1.000
_cell.angle_alpha   90.00
_cell.angle_beta   90.00
_cell.angle_gamma   90.00
#
_symmetry.space_group_name_H-M   'P 1'
#
loop_
_entity.id
_entity.type
_entity.pdbx_description
1 polymer ?
#
loop_
_entity_poly.entity_id
_entity_poly.type
_entity_poly.pdbx_seq_one_letter_code
_entity_poly.pdbx_strand_id
1 'polypeptide(L)'
;RMLAVSMREEEVKEKLLKGIEHLACIAVVNSPRSVTLSGDEKTIDDLEQMLSTFHPNVFKARLRIENAFHSYQMDRFDVEKELL
;
A
#
# COMPACT_ATOMS: atom_id res chain seq x y z
N ARG A 1 2.99 -6.70 -3.12
CA ARG A 1 1.55 -6.95 -2.85
C ARG A 1 0.86 -5.64 -2.56
N MET A 2 -0.48 -5.60 -2.59
CA MET A 2 -1.25 -4.38 -2.34
C MET A 2 -2.48 -4.59 -1.49
N LEU A 3 -2.83 -3.57 -0.69
CA LEU A 3 -3.98 -3.53 0.19
C LEU A 3 -4.68 -2.18 0.08
N ALA A 4 -5.94 -2.16 -0.36
CA ALA A 4 -6.79 -0.98 -0.25
C ALA A 4 -7.30 -0.86 1.18
N VAL A 5 -7.28 0.35 1.76
CA VAL A 5 -7.68 0.63 3.15
C VAL A 5 -8.50 1.92 3.21
N SER A 6 -9.64 1.88 3.91
CA SER A 6 -10.50 3.05 4.12
C SER A 6 -10.04 3.90 5.31
N MET A 7 -8.92 4.61 5.12
CA MET A 7 -8.32 5.52 6.10
C MET A 7 -7.77 6.78 5.42
N ARG A 8 -7.56 7.85 6.19
CA ARG A 8 -6.88 9.07 5.70
C ARG A 8 -5.40 8.80 5.49
N GLU A 9 -4.78 9.52 4.57
CA GLU A 9 -3.34 9.40 4.27
C GLU A 9 -2.48 9.63 5.51
N GLU A 10 -2.78 10.67 6.29
CA GLU A 10 -2.03 11.04 7.49
C GLU A 10 -2.15 9.97 8.57
N GLU A 11 -3.36 9.42 8.76
CA GLU A 11 -3.58 8.35 9.73
C GLU A 11 -2.81 7.08 9.35
N VAL A 12 -2.73 6.76 8.06
CA VAL A 12 -1.93 5.63 7.57
C VAL A 12 -0.46 5.85 7.81
N LYS A 13 0.07 7.04 7.48
CA LYS A 13 1.47 7.38 7.75
C LYS A 13 1.82 7.24 9.23
N GLU A 14 0.98 7.79 10.11
CA GLU A 14 1.26 7.80 11.54
C GLU A 14 1.03 6.45 12.23
N LYS A 15 -0.03 5.72 11.88
CA LYS A 15 -0.47 4.52 12.60
C LYS A 15 0.01 3.22 11.98
N LEU A 16 0.21 3.20 10.65
CA LEU A 16 0.52 1.97 9.93
C LEU A 16 1.97 1.93 9.44
N LEU A 17 2.48 3.04 8.91
CA LEU A 17 3.78 3.03 8.22
C LEU A 17 4.95 3.56 9.04
N LYS A 18 4.68 4.25 10.15
CA LYS A 18 5.71 4.85 11.00
C LYS A 18 6.74 3.80 11.46
N GLY A 19 7.99 3.98 11.04
CA GLY A 19 9.10 3.08 11.35
C GLY A 19 9.27 1.88 10.41
N ILE A 20 8.36 1.69 9.44
CA ILE A 20 8.42 0.63 8.42
C ILE A 20 8.29 1.18 7.00
N GLU A 21 8.53 2.48 6.80
CA GLU A 21 8.37 3.18 5.51
C GLU A 21 9.26 2.58 4.39
N HIS A 22 10.32 1.86 4.79
CA HIS A 22 11.22 1.14 3.90
C HIS A 22 10.67 -0.22 3.42
N LEU A 23 9.61 -0.74 4.05
CA LEU A 23 8.97 -2.02 3.73
C LEU A 23 7.63 -1.85 3.02
N ALA A 24 6.92 -0.76 3.31
CA ALA A 24 5.66 -0.43 2.67
C ALA A 24 5.47 1.08 2.53
N CYS A 25 4.69 1.48 1.52
CA CYS A 25 4.35 2.88 1.25
C CYS A 25 2.88 3.01 0.82
N ILE A 26 2.39 4.25 0.79
CA ILE A 26 1.12 4.57 0.14
C ILE A 26 1.40 4.66 -1.35
N ALA A 27 0.89 3.70 -2.11
CA ALA A 27 0.99 3.70 -3.57
C ALA A 27 0.05 4.72 -4.21
N VAL A 28 -1.17 4.84 -3.67
CA VAL A 28 -2.22 5.71 -4.21
C VAL A 28 -3.06 6.28 -3.07
N VAL A 29 -3.39 7.56 -3.15
CA VAL A 29 -4.48 8.18 -2.39
C VAL A 29 -5.71 8.25 -3.30
N ASN A 30 -6.64 7.31 -3.15
CA ASN A 30 -7.82 7.19 -4.00
C ASN A 30 -8.88 8.26 -3.66
N SER A 31 -8.97 8.65 -2.39
CA SER A 31 -9.89 9.68 -1.89
C SER A 31 -9.44 10.18 -0.51
N PRO A 32 -10.08 11.22 0.08
CA PRO A 32 -9.73 11.70 1.42
C PRO A 32 -9.78 10.65 2.54
N ARG A 33 -10.45 9.51 2.32
CA ARG A 33 -10.54 8.39 3.27
C ARG A 33 -10.27 7.03 2.63
N SER A 34 -9.56 7.00 1.50
CA SER A 34 -9.22 5.74 0.83
C SER A 34 -7.82 5.82 0.26
N VAL A 35 -6.98 4.88 0.67
CA VAL A 35 -5.61 4.74 0.16
C VAL A 35 -5.33 3.29 -0.22
N THR A 36 -4.34 3.09 -1.07
CA THR A 36 -3.78 1.78 -1.40
C THR A 36 -2.35 1.70 -0.89
N LEU A 37 -2.05 0.69 -0.09
CA LEU A 37 -0.72 0.37 0.40
C LEU A 37 -0.04 -0.60 -0.55
N SER A 38 1.28 -0.45 -0.71
CA SER A 38 2.15 -1.33 -1.49
C SER A 38 3.39 -1.69 -0.68
N GLY A 39 3.78 -2.95 -0.73
CA GLY A 39 4.93 -3.49 0.01
C GLY A 39 5.19 -4.95 -0.35
N ASP A 40 6.16 -5.58 0.30
CA ASP A 40 6.33 -7.04 0.18
C ASP A 40 5.13 -7.81 0.77
N GLU A 41 5.07 -9.11 0.51
CA GLU A 41 3.94 -9.95 0.92
C GLU A 41 3.76 -9.99 2.43
N LYS A 42 4.84 -10.27 3.16
CA LYS A 42 4.81 -10.37 4.62
C LYS A 42 4.36 -9.05 5.26
N THR A 43 4.85 -7.91 4.78
CA THR A 43 4.52 -6.60 5.33
C THR A 43 3.05 -6.27 5.11
N ILE A 44 2.50 -6.59 3.93
CA ILE A 44 1.07 -6.39 3.66
C ILE A 44 0.19 -7.35 4.49
N ASP A 45 0.64 -8.59 4.72
CA ASP A 45 -0.02 -9.54 5.63
C ASP A 45 -0.08 -9.02 7.07
N ASP A 46 1.05 -8.55 7.59
CA ASP A 46 1.15 -8.00 8.94
C ASP A 46 0.26 -6.76 9.11
N LEU A 47 0.25 -5.86 8.11
CA LEU A 47 -0.61 -4.68 8.10
C LEU A 47 -2.11 -5.04 8.07
N GLU A 48 -2.50 -6.02 7.26
CA GLU A 48 -3.87 -6.51 7.20
C GLU A 48 -4.32 -7.13 8.53
N GLN A 49 -3.45 -7.92 9.17
CA GLN A 49 -3.72 -8.50 10.48
C GLN A 49 -3.84 -7.43 11.57
N MET A 50 -2.93 -6.45 11.56
CA MET A 50 -2.95 -5.33 12.50
C MET A 50 -4.24 -4.50 12.36
N LEU A 51 -4.66 -4.20 11.13
CA LEU A 51 -5.96 -3.56 10.86
C LEU A 51 -7.14 -4.43 11.34
N SER A 52 -7.11 -5.75 11.14
CA SER A 52 -8.15 -6.64 11.69
C SER A 52 -8.24 -6.60 13.21
N THR A 53 -7.10 -6.52 13.90
CA THR A 53 -7.05 -6.56 15.36
C THR A 53 -7.42 -5.23 16.00
N PHE A 54 -6.85 -4.11 15.55
CA PHE A 54 -7.01 -2.81 16.20
C PHE A 54 -8.05 -1.91 15.53
N HIS A 55 -8.41 -2.20 14.27
CA HIS A 55 -9.35 -1.43 13.47
C HIS A 55 -10.37 -2.32 12.73
N PRO A 56 -11.08 -3.22 13.42
CA PRO A 56 -11.91 -4.26 12.78
C PRO A 56 -13.00 -3.71 11.85
N ASN A 57 -13.45 -2.47 12.07
CA ASN A 57 -14.48 -1.81 11.27
C ASN A 57 -13.92 -1.06 10.04
N VAL A 58 -12.60 -0.97 9.88
CA VAL A 58 -11.99 -0.35 8.70
C VAL A 58 -12.08 -1.32 7.53
N PHE A 59 -12.67 -0.83 6.42
CA PHE A 59 -12.68 -1.58 5.17
C PHE A 59 -11.24 -1.79 4.68
N LYS A 60 -10.94 -3.04 4.31
CA LYS A 60 -9.67 -3.43 3.70
C LYS A 60 -9.88 -4.52 2.67
N ALA A 61 -9.13 -4.47 1.57
CA ALA A 61 -9.23 -5.45 0.50
C ALA A 61 -7.89 -5.64 -0.20
N ARG A 62 -7.46 -6.91 -0.37
CA ARG A 62 -6.31 -7.22 -1.21
C ARG A 62 -6.60 -6.97 -2.67
N LEU A 63 -5.68 -6.30 -3.34
CA LEU A 63 -5.74 -6.14 -4.79
C LEU A 63 -5.01 -7.31 -5.44
N ARG A 64 -5.73 -8.05 -6.29
CA ARG A 64 -5.16 -9.12 -7.12
C ARG A 64 -4.49 -8.49 -8.33
N ILE A 65 -3.28 -7.98 -8.12
CA ILE A 65 -2.37 -7.56 -9.19
C ILE A 65 -1.03 -8.27 -9.00
N GLU A 66 -0.46 -8.74 -10.11
CA GLU A 66 0.75 -9.57 -10.09
C GLU A 66 2.02 -8.73 -9.84
N ASN A 67 1.99 -7.43 -10.16
CA ASN A 67 3.08 -6.49 -9.91
C ASN A 67 2.64 -5.35 -8.98
N ALA A 68 3.42 -5.08 -7.94
CA ALA A 68 3.19 -3.97 -7.02
C ALA A 68 3.61 -2.66 -7.70
N PHE A 69 2.69 -2.01 -8.41
CA PHE A 69 2.95 -0.68 -8.94
C PHE A 69 3.11 0.33 -7.77
N HIS A 70 4.25 1.01 -7.74
CA HIS A 70 4.67 1.97 -6.70
C HIS A 70 5.18 1.32 -5.40
N SER A 71 6.33 0.66 -5.49
CA SER A 71 7.32 0.60 -4.41
C SER A 71 8.70 0.95 -5.03
N TYR A 72 9.73 1.14 -4.21
CA TYR A 72 11.15 1.38 -4.58
C TYR A 72 11.72 0.41 -5.66
N GLN A 73 10.96 -0.61 -6.05
CA GLN A 73 11.26 -1.58 -7.09
C GLN A 73 11.12 -1.04 -8.53
N MET A 74 10.68 0.22 -8.71
CA MET A 74 10.65 0.92 -10.01
C MET A 74 11.90 1.76 -10.32
N ASP A 75 12.97 1.73 -9.53
CA ASP A 75 14.25 2.36 -9.91
C ASP A 75 15.00 1.62 -11.04
N ARG A 76 14.30 0.79 -11.82
CA ARG A 76 14.86 0.07 -12.99
C ARG A 76 13.99 0.08 -14.25
N PHE A 77 12.96 0.90 -14.33
CA PHE A 77 12.26 1.08 -15.60
C PHE A 77 12.60 2.44 -16.18
N ASP A 78 13.70 2.45 -16.94
CA ASP A 78 13.97 3.49 -17.92
C ASP A 78 12.78 3.58 -18.88
N VAL A 79 12.31 4.81 -19.02
CA VAL A 79 11.28 5.24 -19.94
C VAL A 79 11.86 5.16 -21.35
N GLU A 80 11.48 4.19 -22.18
CA GLU A 80 11.38 4.37 -23.64
C GLU A 80 10.79 3.15 -24.36
N LYS A 81 9.85 3.44 -25.27
CA LYS A 81 9.26 2.58 -26.32
C LYS A 81 8.11 1.66 -25.94
N GLU A 82 6.92 2.25 -25.88
CA GLU A 82 5.73 1.62 -26.47
C GLU A 82 4.83 2.69 -27.11
N LEU A 83 5.43 3.38 -28.11
CA LEU A 83 4.70 3.98 -29.22
C LEU A 83 5.32 3.41 -30.49
N LEU A 84 4.88 2.20 -30.84
CA LEU A 84 4.87 1.68 -32.20
C LEU A 84 3.55 0.96 -32.42
#